data_AF-A0A2I0QW24-F1
#
_entry.id   AF-A0A2I0QW24-F1
#
_cell.length_a   1.000
_cell.length_b   1.000
_cell.length_c   1.000
_cell.angle_alpha   90.00
_cell.angle_beta   90.00
_cell.angle_gamma   90.00
#
_symmetry.space_group_name_H-M   'P 1'
#
loop_
_entity.id
_entity.type
_entity.pdbx_description
1 polymer ?
#
loop_
_entity_poly.entity_id
_entity_poly.type
_entity_poly.pdbx_seq_one_letter_code
_entity_poly.pdbx_strand_id
1 'polypeptide(L)' 'MAINIYNDQLCVEHIQISGVSTSSLFLVGDADHLQFASTFDTPPESYIIENVVPIGPVTGG' A
#
# COMPACT_ATOMS: atom_id res chain seq x y z
N MET A 1 30.74 -10.34 -35.91
CA MET A 1 29.42 -10.22 -35.24
C MET A 1 29.67 -9.48 -33.94
N ALA A 2 29.03 -8.31 -33.76
CA ALA A 2 29.17 -7.52 -32.54
C ALA A 2 28.03 -7.90 -31.59
N ILE A 3 28.38 -8.28 -30.36
CA ILE A 3 27.43 -8.49 -29.27
C ILE A 3 27.37 -7.17 -28.51
N ASN A 4 26.25 -6.48 -28.58
CA ASN A 4 26.03 -5.29 -27.76
C ASN A 4 25.44 -5.73 -26.43
N ILE A 5 26.22 -5.60 -25.36
CA ILE A 5 25.73 -5.76 -23.99
C ILE A 5 25.35 -4.37 -23.49
N TYR A 6 24.05 -4.11 -23.43
CA TYR A 6 23.51 -2.95 -22.75
C TYR A 6 23.25 -3.34 -21.30
N ASN A 7 23.94 -2.69 -20.38
CA ASN A 7 23.66 -2.80 -18.96
C ASN A 7 22.72 -1.65 -18.60
N ASP A 8 21.41 -1.85 -18.68
CA ASP A 8 20.42 -0.87 -18.26
C ASP A 8 20.49 -0.75 -16.73
N GLN A 9 21.34 0.16 -16.25
CA GLN A 9 21.44 0.46 -14.84
C GLN A 9 20.19 1.23 -14.40
N LEU A 10 19.32 0.54 -13.67
CA LEU A 10 18.25 1.18 -12.92
C LEU A 10 18.85 1.80 -11.64
N CYS A 11 19.33 3.03 -11.74
CA CYS A 11 19.87 3.79 -10.60
C CYS A 11 18.71 4.40 -9.79
N VAL A 12 18.23 3.66 -8.80
CA VAL A 12 17.08 4.06 -7.97
C VAL A 12 17.46 5.08 -6.89
N GLU A 13 18.76 5.19 -6.59
CA GLU A 13 19.33 6.09 -5.58
C GLU A 13 18.60 5.94 -4.23
N HIS A 14 18.06 7.03 -3.67
CA HIS A 14 17.45 7.01 -2.35
C HIS A 14 15.92 6.99 -2.41
N ILE A 15 15.32 5.94 -1.85
CA ILE A 15 13.88 5.84 -1.61
C ILE A 15 13.61 5.90 -0.12
N GLN A 16 12.73 6.81 0.30
CA GLN A 16 12.22 6.89 1.66
C GLN A 16 10.71 6.66 1.66
N ILE A 17 10.26 5.57 2.30
CA ILE A 17 8.84 5.23 2.47
C ILE A 17 8.48 5.41 3.95
N SER A 18 7.57 6.33 4.24
CA SER A 18 7.10 6.65 5.60
C SER A 18 6.00 5.72 6.11
N GLY A 19 5.38 4.95 5.23
CA GLY A 19 4.39 3.94 5.57
C GLY A 19 3.79 3.29 4.32
N VAL A 20 3.46 2.01 4.43
CA VAL A 20 2.70 1.23 3.44
C VAL A 20 1.36 0.86 4.09
N SER A 21 0.25 1.17 3.41
CA SER A 21 -1.11 0.80 3.86
C SER A 21 -1.36 -0.70 3.62
N THR A 22 -2.45 -1.25 4.16
CA THR A 22 -2.85 -2.67 4.13
C THR A 22 -3.01 -3.28 2.73
N SER A 23 -2.95 -2.47 1.66
CA SER A 23 -2.94 -2.94 0.27
C SER A 23 -2.07 -2.03 -0.61
N SER A 24 -0.79 -1.91 -0.28
CA SER A 24 0.14 -1.12 -1.11
C SER A 24 1.29 -1.96 -1.64
N LEU A 25 1.52 -1.88 -2.96
CA LEU A 25 2.70 -2.40 -3.64
C LEU A 25 3.56 -1.22 -4.06
N PHE A 26 4.85 -1.28 -3.74
CA PHE A 26 5.86 -0.38 -4.29
C PHE A 26 6.80 -1.21 -5.17
N LEU A 27 6.86 -0.91 -6.46
CA LEU A 27 7.64 -1.64 -7.46
C LEU A 27 8.63 -0.69 -8.15
N VAL A 28 9.85 -1.18 -8.36
CA VAL A 28 10.89 -0.50 -9.13
C VAL A 28 11.42 -1.45 -10.19
N GLY A 29 11.36 -1.04 -11.45
CA GLY A 29 11.56 -1.91 -12.61
C GLY A 29 10.23 -2.38 -13.19
N ASP A 30 10.28 -3.39 -14.06
CA ASP A 30 9.13 -3.78 -14.88
C ASP A 30 8.36 -4.96 -14.29
N ALA A 31 7.04 -4.98 -14.48
CA ALA A 31 6.19 -6.13 -14.21
C ALA A 31 5.22 -6.36 -15.36
N ASP A 32 5.26 -7.56 -15.94
CA ASP A 32 4.40 -7.93 -17.07
C ASP A 32 2.92 -8.06 -16.66
N HIS A 33 2.67 -8.63 -15.47
CA HIS A 33 1.33 -8.78 -14.92
C HIS A 33 1.34 -8.67 -13.40
N LEU A 34 0.45 -7.83 -12.87
CA LEU A 34 0.18 -7.72 -11.43
C LEU A 34 -1.30 -8.02 -11.20
N GLN A 35 -1.59 -9.03 -10.38
CA GLN A 35 -2.97 -9.38 -9.99
C GLN A 35 -3.09 -9.24 -8.47
N PHE A 36 -4.06 -8.43 -8.03
CA PHE A 36 -4.37 -8.23 -6.62
C PHE A 36 -5.82 -8.63 -6.38
N ALA A 37 -6.04 -9.46 -5.37
CA ALA A 37 -7.36 -9.82 -4.89
C ALA A 37 -7.48 -9.37 -3.44
N SER A 38 -8.52 -8.61 -3.13
CA SER A 38 -8.92 -8.31 -1.75
C SER A 38 -10.26 -8.96 -1.53
N THR A 39 -10.31 -9.93 -0.62
CA THR A 39 -11.56 -10.56 -0.19
C THR A 39 -11.87 -10.02 1.18
N PHE A 40 -12.91 -9.20 1.28
CA PHE A 40 -13.43 -8.75 2.56
C PHE A 40 -14.35 -9.85 3.08
N ASP A 41 -13.91 -10.58 4.11
CA ASP A 41 -14.63 -11.74 4.67
C ASP A 41 -15.60 -11.34 5.80
N THR A 42 -15.98 -10.06 5.87
CA THR A 42 -16.94 -9.60 6.88
C THR A 42 -18.34 -9.82 6.34
N PRO A 43 -19.13 -10.79 6.87
CA PRO A 43 -20.53 -10.91 6.52
C PRO A 43 -21.27 -9.58 6.83
N PRO A 44 -22.34 -9.23 6.10
CA PRO A 44 -23.07 -7.96 6.30
C PRO A 44 -23.62 -7.79 7.72
N GLU A 45 -23.81 -8.90 8.45
CA GLU A 45 -24.27 -8.98 9.84
C GLU A 45 -23.24 -8.40 10.85
N SER A 46 -21.94 -8.42 10.53
CA SER A 46 -20.85 -7.96 11.40
C SER A 46 -20.37 -6.54 11.05
N TYR A 47 -21.12 -5.80 10.24
CA TYR A 47 -20.98 -4.36 10.10
C TYR A 47 -21.47 -3.66 11.38
N ILE A 48 -20.64 -3.74 12.44
CA ILE A 48 -20.81 -2.90 13.62
C ILE A 48 -20.40 -1.50 13.17
N ILE A 49 -21.38 -0.66 12.84
CA ILE A 49 -21.20 0.78 12.84
C ILE A 49 -20.92 1.14 14.30
N GLU A 50 -19.65 1.09 14.72
CA GLU A 50 -19.26 1.85 15.89
C GLU A 50 -19.47 3.31 15.51
N ASN A 51 -20.52 3.89 16.08
CA ASN A 51 -20.79 5.31 16.02
C ASN A 51 -19.53 6.02 16.54
N VAL A 52 -18.67 6.49 15.65
CA VAL A 52 -17.59 7.42 16.00
C VAL A 52 -18.29 8.67 16.49
N VAL A 53 -18.59 8.73 17.79
CA VAL A 53 -18.90 9.99 18.47
C VAL A 53 -17.60 10.77 18.41
N PRO A 54 -17.54 11.85 17.61
CA PRO A 54 -16.40 12.73 17.70
C PRO A 54 -16.53 13.48 19.03
N ILE A 55 -15.40 13.66 19.72
CA ILE A 55 -15.19 14.48 20.93
C ILE A 55 -15.22 13.67 22.24
N GLY A 56 -14.01 13.31 22.72
CA GLY A 56 -13.77 12.93 24.12
C GLY A 56 -14.01 14.12 25.08
N PRO A 57 -14.19 13.88 26.39
CA PRO A 57 -14.78 14.85 27.31
C PRO A 57 -13.97 16.14 27.46
N VAL A 58 -14.69 17.26 27.57
CA VAL A 58 -14.10 18.55 27.98
C VAL A 58 -13.55 18.40 29.41
N THR A 59 -12.30 18.83 29.63
CA THR A 59 -11.70 18.94 30.96
C THR A 59 -12.42 20.00 31.79
N GLY A 60 -12.84 19.68 33.01
CA GLY A 60 -13.31 20.64 34.00
C GLY A 60 -13.82 20.00 35.29
N GLY A 61 -13.03 20.09 36.36
CA GLY A 61 -13.35 19.61 37.71
C GLY A 61 -12.11 19.22 38.50
#